data_AF-A0A3R7HYQ7-F1
#
_entry.id   AF-A0A3R7HYQ7-F1
#
_cell.length_a   1.000
_cell.length_b   1.000
_cell.length_c   1.000
_cell.angle_alpha   90.00
_cell.angle_beta   90.00
_cell.angle_gamma   90.00
#
_symmetry.space_group_name_H-M   'P 1'
#
loop_
_entity.id
_entity.type
_entity.pdbx_description
1 polymer ?
#
loop_
_entity_poly.entity_id
_entity_poly.type
_entity_poly.pdbx_seq_one_letter_code
_entity_poly.pdbx_strand_id
1 'polypeptide(L)' 'EEALAPAEEAATTYRELAEVNPAAYLPDLAGALNTLAIQLSEVGRREEALAPAEEAATTYRELAEVNPAAYLP' A
#
# COMPACT_ATOMS: atom_id res chain seq x y z
N GLU A 1 10.45 -14.56 -5.09
CA GLU A 1 9.42 -15.09 -4.17
C GLU A 1 9.67 -14.75 -2.70
N GLU A 2 10.92 -14.65 -2.21
CA GLU A 2 11.22 -14.43 -0.78
C GLU A 2 10.61 -13.15 -0.15
N ALA A 3 10.27 -12.12 -0.93
CA ALA A 3 9.71 -10.87 -0.41
C ALA A 3 8.17 -10.74 -0.51
N LEU A 4 7.47 -11.70 -1.12
CA LEU A 4 6.02 -11.63 -1.28
C LEU A 4 5.29 -11.84 0.05
N ALA A 5 5.61 -12.91 0.77
CA ALA A 5 4.96 -13.23 2.04
C ALA A 5 5.14 -12.12 3.11
N PRO A 6 6.35 -11.53 3.29
CA PRO A 6 6.52 -10.37 4.17
C PRO A 6 5.68 -9.15 3.74
N ALA A 7 5.51 -8.91 2.44
CA ALA A 7 4.71 -7.79 1.94
C ALA A 7 3.20 -8.00 2.18
N GLU A 8 2.70 -9.22 2.02
CA GLU A 8 1.32 -9.60 2.34
C GLU A 8 1.02 -9.46 3.84
N GLU A 9 1.95 -9.92 4.70
CA GLU A 9 1.83 -9.79 6.15
C GLU A 9 1.81 -8.31 6.57
N ALA A 10 2.75 -7.51 6.06
CA ALA A 10 2.81 -6.07 6.34
C ALA A 10 1.51 -5.36 5.91
N ALA A 11 1.01 -5.63 4.70
CA ALA A 11 -0.24 -5.03 4.22
C ALA A 11 -1.44 -5.42 5.09
N THR A 12 -1.46 -6.65 5.61
CA THR A 12 -2.51 -7.11 6.52
C THR A 12 -2.43 -6.41 7.87
N THR A 13 -1.25 -6.36 8.49
CA THR A 13 -1.05 -5.68 9.77
C THR A 13 -1.37 -4.19 9.70
N TYR A 14 -0.89 -3.49 8.67
CA TYR A 14 -1.18 -2.07 8.52
C TYR A 14 -2.65 -1.79 8.23
N ARG A 15 -3.37 -2.72 7.60
CA ARG A 15 -4.82 -2.60 7.42
C ARG A 15 -5.56 -2.63 8.75
N GLU A 16 -5.25 -3.60 9.61
CA GLU A 16 -5.82 -3.69 10.96
C GLU A 16 -5.50 -2.44 11.80
N LEU A 17 -4.26 -1.93 11.71
CA LEU A 17 -3.87 -0.71 12.40
C LEU A 17 -4.59 0.54 11.85
N ALA A 18 -4.77 0.62 10.54
CA ALA A 18 -5.48 1.72 9.89
C ALA A 18 -6.97 1.73 10.23
N GLU A 19 -7.60 0.59 10.53
CA GLU A 19 -8.98 0.56 11.04
C GLU A 19 -9.11 1.27 12.40
N VAL A 20 -8.06 1.21 13.24
CA VAL A 20 -8.04 1.84 14.57
C VAL A 20 -7.59 3.29 14.52
N ASN A 21 -6.55 3.60 13.73
CA ASN A 21 -6.02 4.95 13.58
C ASN A 21 -5.60 5.22 12.12
N PRO A 22 -6.57 5.58 11.25
CA PRO A 22 -6.30 5.76 9.82
C PRO A 22 -5.23 6.82 9.55
N ALA A 23 -5.29 7.95 10.26
CA ALA A 23 -4.36 9.06 10.03
C ALA A 23 -2.90 8.70 10.33
N ALA A 24 -2.65 7.76 11.25
CA ALA A 24 -1.30 7.31 11.57
C ALA A 24 -0.78 6.24 10.61
N TYR A 25 -1.65 5.33 10.14
CA TYR A 25 -1.21 4.09 9.48
C TYR A 25 -1.58 3.97 8.00
N LEU A 26 -2.47 4.81 7.47
CA LEU A 26 -2.76 4.84 6.03
C LEU A 26 -1.51 5.06 5.15
N PRO A 27 -0.53 5.92 5.52
CA PRO A 27 0.69 6.08 4.73
C PRO A 27 1.52 4.79 4.64
N ASP A 28 1.64 4.07 5.76
CA ASP A 28 2.38 2.81 5.83
C ASP A 28 1.64 1.68 5.10
N LEU A 29 0.32 1.64 5.20
CA LEU A 29 -0.53 0.71 4.44
C LEU A 29 -0.34 0.92 2.93
N ALA A 30 -0.38 2.17 2.45
CA ALA A 30 -0.17 2.48 1.04
C ALA A 30 1.23 2.02 0.55
N GLY A 31 2.26 2.21 1.38
CA GLY A 31 3.62 1.73 1.09
C GLY A 31 3.73 0.20 1.03
N ALA A 32 3.09 -0.50 1.96
CA ALA A 32 3.06 -1.96 1.99
C ALA A 32 2.31 -2.53 0.77
N LEU A 33 1.17 -1.95 0.41
CA LEU A 33 0.39 -2.34 -0.77
C LEU A 33 1.15 -2.09 -2.07
N ASN A 34 1.83 -0.96 -2.21
CA ASN A 34 2.68 -0.70 -3.38
C ASN A 34 3.83 -1.72 -3.48
N THR A 35 4.44 -2.07 -2.35
CA THR A 35 5.49 -3.11 -2.31
C THR A 35 4.93 -4.47 -2.73
N LEU A 36 3.76 -4.85 -2.23
CA LEU A 36 3.07 -6.08 -2.61
C LEU A 36 2.78 -6.13 -4.12
N ALA A 37 2.27 -5.03 -4.68
CA ALA A 37 2.01 -4.92 -6.12
C ALA A 37 3.28 -5.10 -6.96
N ILE A 38 4.40 -4.49 -6.55
CA ILE A 38 5.70 -4.64 -7.22
C ILE A 38 6.14 -6.11 -7.17
N GLN A 39 6.11 -6.74 -5.99
CA GLN A 39 6.52 -8.14 -5.82
C GLN A 39 5.66 -9.11 -6.64
N LEU A 40 4.34 -8.92 -6.67
CA LEU A 40 3.43 -9.70 -7.51
C LEU A 40 3.76 -9.54 -9.00
N SER A 41 4.05 -8.32 -9.46
CA SER A 41 4.45 -8.06 -10.84
C SER A 41 5.79 -8.73 -11.20
N GLU A 42 6.77 -8.68 -10.29
CA GLU A 42 8.11 -9.30 -10.46
C GLU A 42 8.03 -10.82 -10.62
N VAL A 43 7.11 -11.49 -9.92
CA VAL A 43 6.88 -12.94 -10.08
C VAL A 43 5.90 -13.28 -11.20
N GLY A 44 5.51 -12.30 -12.03
CA GLY A 44 4.65 -12.49 -13.19
C GLY A 44 3.14 -12.51 -12.90
N ARG A 45 2.73 -12.35 -11.63
CA ARG A 45 1.33 -12.29 -11.16
C ARG A 45 0.73 -10.89 -11.34
N ARG A 46 0.80 -10.35 -12.56
CA ARG A 46 0.42 -8.95 -12.85
C ARG A 46 -1.05 -8.62 -12.60
N GLU A 47 -1.94 -9.56 -12.86
CA GLU A 47 -3.38 -9.39 -12.60
C GLU A 47 -3.66 -9.22 -11.11
N GLU A 48 -2.96 -9.98 -10.27
CA GLU A 48 -3.08 -9.91 -8.81
C GLU A 48 -2.42 -8.65 -8.24
N ALA A 49 -1.44 -8.07 -8.94
CA ALA A 49 -0.82 -6.80 -8.57
C ALA A 49 -1.75 -5.58 -8.74
N LEU A 50 -2.81 -5.68 -9.55
CA LEU A 50 -3.70 -4.54 -9.85
C LEU A 50 -4.42 -4.04 -8.60
N ALA A 51 -5.03 -4.96 -7.84
CA ALA A 51 -5.79 -4.59 -6.64
C ALA A 51 -4.95 -3.81 -5.60
N PRO A 52 -3.78 -4.30 -5.13
CA PRO A 52 -2.97 -3.55 -4.19
C PRO A 52 -2.39 -2.25 -4.78
N ALA A 53 -2.11 -2.20 -6.09
CA ALA A 53 -1.66 -0.97 -6.73
C ALA A 53 -2.76 0.11 -6.77
N GLU A 54 -3.99 -0.27 -7.09
CA GLU A 54 -5.14 0.64 -7.13
C GLU A 54 -5.50 1.17 -5.74
N GLU A 55 -5.45 0.31 -4.72
CA GLU A 55 -5.67 0.70 -3.32
C GLU A 55 -4.58 1.68 -2.87
N ALA A 56 -3.30 1.36 -3.09
CA ALA A 56 -2.19 2.26 -2.75
C ALA A 56 -2.30 3.63 -3.44
N ALA A 57 -2.60 3.66 -4.73
CA ALA A 57 -2.75 4.89 -5.50
C ALA A 57 -3.93 5.74 -5.00
N THR A 58 -5.02 5.09 -4.58
CA THR A 58 -6.18 5.78 -4.01
C THR A 58 -5.83 6.39 -2.65
N THR A 59 -5.18 5.63 -1.77
CA THR A 59 -4.75 6.15 -0.46
C THR A 59 -3.75 7.30 -0.60
N TYR A 60 -2.76 7.20 -1.49
CA TYR A 60 -1.83 8.32 -1.73
C TYR A 60 -2.53 9.57 -2.27
N ARG A 61 -3.57 9.41 -3.10
CA ARG A 61 -4.38 10.55 -3.56
C ARG A 61 -5.12 11.23 -2.41
N GLU A 62 -5.78 10.46 -1.55
CA GLU A 62 -6.46 10.98 -0.36
C GLU A 62 -5.48 11.68 0.59
N LEU A 63 -4.29 11.10 0.80
CA LEU A 63 -3.24 11.70 1.62
C LEU A 63 -2.71 13.02 1.02
N ALA A 64 -2.59 13.11 -0.31
CA ALA A 64 -2.20 14.33 -1.00
C ALA A 64 -3.28 15.42 -0.94
N GLU A 65 -4.56 15.05 -0.88
CA GLU A 65 -5.65 16.01 -0.66
C GLU A 65 -5.61 16.60 0.76
N VAL A 66 -5.26 15.79 1.76
CA VAL A 66 -5.18 16.22 3.17
C VAL A 66 -3.89 16.97 3.48
N ASN A 67 -2.75 16.51 2.96
CA ASN A 67 -1.43 17.11 3.20
C ASN A 67 -0.60 17.19 1.92
N PRO A 68 -0.94 18.13 1.01
CA PRO A 68 -0.25 18.28 -0.28
C PRO A 68 1.26 18.43 -0.14
N ALA A 69 1.73 19.17 0.86
CA ALA A 69 3.14 19.45 1.08
C ALA A 69 3.99 18.21 1.43
N ALA A 70 3.37 17.12 1.89
CA ALA A 70 4.06 15.88 2.21
C ALA A 70 4.04 14.85 1.07
N TYR A 71 3.08 14.95 0.14
CA TYR A 71 2.81 13.91 -0.86
C TYR A 71 2.90 14.39 -2.32
N LEU A 72 3.14 15.69 -2.55
CA LEU A 72 3.34 16.29 -3.87
C LEU A 72 4.71 16.98 -3.94
N PRO A 73 5.33 17.09 -5.14
CA PRO A 73 6.61 17.76 -5.34
C PRO A 73 6.55 19.29 -5.21
#